data_AF-A0A6J3QY54-F1
#
_entry.id   AF-A0A6J3QY54-F1
#
_cell.length_a   1.000
_cell.length_b   1.000
_cell.length_c   1.000
_cell.angle_alpha   90.00
_cell.angle_beta   90.00
_cell.angle_gamma   90.00
#
_symmetry.space_group_name_H-M   'P 1'
#
loop_
_entity.id
_entity.type
_entity.pdbx_description
1 polymer ?
#
loop_
_entity_poly.entity_id
_entity_poly.type
_entity_poly.pdbx_seq_one_letter_code
_entity_poly.pdbx_strand_id
1 'polypeptide(L)'
;MAATVTLEPAGRCRWDEPVRIAVRGLAPGQPVTLRASLRDEKDELFRAHARYCADAHGQLDLERAPALGGSFTGLEPMGLLWALEPEKPLLRLVKRDVQTPFTVELEVLDGHDPEAAELLGRAVNERDFLAPGVRREPVRVGRVRATLFLPPGTGPFPGILDLFGSGGGLCEYRASLLAGHGFAVLALAYFRFEDLPKYLNNVCLEYFEEAVDFMLQHPKVKGPSVGLLGFSKGGDLCLSMASFLKGITATAVINACVANTIAPLHYKDMIIPNLSSDPGKYKITESGLLNLEDIWNDPLEKPNHRSLIPLEKAQGPFLFIVEPLCMQFWTNQYSMESVIFP
;
A
#
# COMPACT_ATOMS: atom_id res chain seq x y z
N MET A 1 -32.91 -3.44 25.89
CA MET A 1 -32.35 -2.20 25.29
C MET A 1 -31.64 -2.61 24.02
N ALA A 2 -31.69 -1.81 22.95
CA ALA A 2 -30.97 -2.14 21.72
C ALA A 2 -29.46 -2.16 21.97
N ALA A 3 -28.73 -3.06 21.30
CA ALA A 3 -27.29 -3.14 21.46
C ALA A 3 -26.65 -1.86 20.88
N THR A 4 -25.72 -1.26 21.63
CA THR A 4 -25.03 -0.04 21.22
C THR A 4 -23.59 -0.37 20.87
N VAL A 5 -23.18 -0.04 19.65
CA VAL A 5 -21.80 -0.18 19.17
C VAL A 5 -21.07 1.13 19.40
N THR A 6 -19.95 1.10 20.10
CA THR A 6 -19.08 2.25 20.38
C THR A 6 -17.72 2.06 19.74
N LEU A 7 -17.21 3.14 19.16
CA LEU A 7 -15.91 3.20 18.50
C LEU A 7 -15.01 4.16 19.29
N GLU A 8 -13.75 3.78 19.48
CA GLU A 8 -12.74 4.67 20.07
C GLU A 8 -11.50 4.68 19.16
N PRO A 9 -11.17 5.83 18.54
CA PRO A 9 -11.85 7.12 18.64
C PRO A 9 -13.27 7.13 18.01
N ALA A 10 -14.20 7.91 18.58
CA ALA A 10 -15.61 7.94 18.19
C ALA A 10 -15.91 8.74 16.90
N GLY A 11 -14.90 9.41 16.34
CA GLY A 11 -15.02 10.21 15.13
C GLY A 11 -14.48 9.50 13.90
N ARG A 12 -14.20 10.30 12.86
CA ARG A 12 -13.44 9.85 11.69
C ARG A 12 -12.02 9.52 12.14
N CYS A 13 -11.50 8.39 11.71
CA CYS A 13 -10.14 7.94 11.98
C CYS A 13 -9.42 7.69 10.65
N ARG A 14 -8.09 7.74 10.63
CA ARG A 14 -7.37 7.46 9.38
C ARG A 14 -7.40 5.97 9.04
N TRP A 15 -7.28 5.64 7.76
CA TRP A 15 -7.28 4.26 7.29
C TRP A 15 -6.21 3.41 7.98
N ASP A 16 -5.04 4.01 8.26
CA ASP A 16 -3.89 3.39 8.90
C ASP A 16 -3.87 3.43 10.44
N GLU A 17 -4.93 3.93 11.09
CA GLU A 17 -5.02 4.00 12.56
C GLU A 17 -5.89 2.87 13.15
N PRO A 18 -5.51 2.26 14.27
CA PRO A 18 -6.38 1.29 14.94
C PRO A 18 -7.65 1.97 15.49
N VAL A 19 -8.75 1.21 15.55
CA VAL A 19 -10.00 1.60 16.20
C VAL A 19 -10.45 0.49 17.14
N ARG A 20 -10.76 0.85 18.38
CA ARG A 20 -11.36 -0.06 19.34
C ARG A 20 -12.86 -0.13 19.10
N ILE A 21 -13.37 -1.36 18.98
CA ILE A 21 -14.79 -1.64 18.77
C ILE A 21 -15.33 -2.33 20.03
N ALA A 22 -16.38 -1.77 20.62
CA ALA A 22 -17.08 -2.38 21.75
C ALA A 22 -18.59 -2.35 21.54
N VAL A 23 -19.28 -3.33 22.12
CA VAL A 23 -20.75 -3.46 22.10
C VAL A 23 -21.25 -3.56 23.52
N ARG A 24 -22.32 -2.82 23.84
CA ARG A 24 -22.99 -2.86 25.14
C ARG A 24 -24.48 -3.14 24.98
N GLY A 25 -25.10 -3.65 26.04
CA GLY A 25 -26.54 -3.91 26.06
C GLY A 25 -26.95 -5.27 25.50
N LEU A 26 -26.00 -6.20 25.40
CA LEU A 26 -26.26 -7.61 25.10
C LEU A 26 -26.72 -8.35 26.38
N ALA A 27 -27.26 -9.54 26.23
CA ALA A 27 -27.48 -10.45 27.36
C ALA A 27 -26.14 -11.07 27.83
N PRO A 28 -26.00 -11.42 29.12
CA PRO A 28 -24.81 -12.12 29.62
C PRO A 28 -24.53 -13.39 28.83
N GLY A 29 -23.32 -13.54 28.29
CA GLY A 29 -22.94 -14.72 27.50
C GLY A 29 -23.63 -14.83 26.13
N GLN A 30 -24.30 -13.78 25.65
CA GLN A 30 -25.03 -13.82 24.39
C GLN A 30 -24.08 -14.12 23.20
N PRO A 31 -24.37 -15.15 22.39
CA PRO A 31 -23.65 -15.37 21.14
C PRO A 31 -24.05 -14.30 20.13
N VAL A 32 -23.06 -13.67 19.50
CA VAL A 32 -23.27 -12.65 18.46
C VAL A 32 -22.29 -12.82 17.31
N THR A 33 -22.67 -12.32 16.14
CA THR A 33 -21.77 -12.19 14.99
C THR A 33 -21.58 -10.72 14.65
N LEU A 34 -20.33 -10.27 14.61
CA LEU A 34 -20.01 -8.94 14.08
C LEU A 34 -19.69 -9.06 12.60
N ARG A 35 -20.26 -8.16 11.80
CA ARG A 35 -20.01 -8.06 10.36
C ARG A 35 -19.53 -6.65 10.02
N ALA A 36 -18.47 -6.58 9.24
CA ALA A 36 -18.01 -5.36 8.58
C ALA A 36 -18.34 -5.43 7.09
N SER A 37 -18.89 -4.36 6.54
CA SER A 37 -19.12 -4.20 5.10
C SER A 37 -18.56 -2.86 4.62
N LEU A 38 -17.97 -2.87 3.43
CA LEU A 38 -17.43 -1.68 2.77
C LEU A 38 -17.72 -1.78 1.27
N ARG A 39 -18.11 -0.66 0.65
CA ARG A 39 -18.17 -0.52 -0.81
C ARG A 39 -17.04 0.39 -1.27
N ASP A 40 -16.30 -0.04 -2.28
CA ASP A 40 -15.20 0.73 -2.83
C ASP A 40 -15.68 1.80 -3.83
N GLU A 41 -14.76 2.53 -4.46
CA GLU A 41 -15.10 3.59 -5.42
C GLU A 41 -15.71 3.09 -6.74
N LYS A 42 -15.71 1.77 -6.97
CA LYS A 42 -16.39 1.10 -8.09
C LYS A 42 -17.70 0.44 -7.66
N ASP A 43 -18.15 0.70 -6.44
CA ASP A 43 -19.33 0.08 -5.84
C ASP A 43 -19.21 -1.45 -5.68
N GLU A 44 -17.97 -1.96 -5.58
CA GLU A 44 -17.71 -3.36 -5.30
C GLU A 44 -17.69 -3.61 -3.79
N LEU A 45 -18.36 -4.68 -3.36
CA LEU A 45 -18.61 -4.97 -1.96
C LEU A 45 -17.50 -5.86 -1.38
N PHE A 46 -16.99 -5.44 -0.22
CA PHE A 46 -16.03 -6.16 0.61
C PHE A 46 -16.64 -6.43 1.98
N ARG A 47 -16.44 -7.63 2.52
CA ARG A 47 -17.01 -8.04 3.80
C ARG A 47 -16.05 -8.90 4.62
N ALA A 48 -16.18 -8.78 5.93
CA ALA A 48 -15.58 -9.67 6.92
C ALA A 48 -16.58 -9.93 8.03
N HIS A 49 -16.52 -11.09 8.68
CA HIS A 49 -17.33 -11.36 9.85
C HIS A 49 -16.58 -12.23 10.86
N ALA A 50 -16.94 -12.10 12.13
CA ALA A 50 -16.44 -12.95 13.18
C ALA A 50 -17.49 -13.17 14.27
N ARG A 51 -17.49 -14.37 14.84
CA ARG A 51 -18.37 -14.82 15.91
C ARG A 51 -17.75 -14.55 17.27
N TYR A 52 -18.54 -14.08 18.22
CA TYR A 52 -18.12 -13.74 19.58
C TYR A 52 -19.18 -14.15 20.60
N CYS A 53 -18.82 -14.11 21.88
CA CYS A 53 -19.77 -14.17 22.98
C CYS A 53 -19.57 -12.94 23.88
N ALA A 54 -20.66 -12.33 24.32
CA ALA A 54 -20.62 -11.26 25.32
C ALA A 54 -20.13 -11.78 26.67
N ASP A 55 -19.56 -10.89 27.48
CA ASP A 55 -19.16 -11.21 28.85
C ASP A 55 -20.36 -11.36 29.80
N ALA A 56 -20.09 -11.62 31.09
CA ALA A 56 -21.13 -11.76 32.12
C ALA A 56 -21.94 -10.47 32.39
N HIS A 57 -21.47 -9.33 31.89
CA HIS A 57 -22.13 -8.03 32.01
C HIS A 57 -22.84 -7.62 30.71
N GLY A 58 -22.89 -8.50 29.70
CA GLY A 58 -23.52 -8.17 28.41
C GLY A 58 -22.71 -7.17 27.58
N GLN A 59 -21.38 -7.19 27.73
CA GLN A 59 -20.45 -6.35 26.97
C GLN A 59 -19.55 -7.21 26.08
N LEU A 60 -19.17 -6.66 24.94
CA LEU A 60 -18.16 -7.23 24.06
C LEU A 60 -17.14 -6.14 23.75
N ASP A 61 -15.86 -6.46 23.86
CA ASP A 61 -14.76 -5.54 23.57
C ASP A 61 -13.72 -6.31 22.75
N LEU A 62 -13.48 -5.91 21.51
CA LEU A 62 -12.65 -6.68 20.58
C LEU A 62 -11.16 -6.68 20.95
N GLU A 63 -10.72 -5.79 21.84
CA GLU A 63 -9.37 -5.84 22.43
C GLU A 63 -9.22 -6.88 23.53
N ARG A 64 -10.32 -7.50 23.97
CA ARG A 64 -10.35 -8.42 25.12
C ARG A 64 -10.98 -9.76 24.81
N ALA A 65 -11.94 -9.78 23.88
CA ALA A 65 -12.68 -10.97 23.51
C ALA A 65 -12.14 -11.55 22.18
N PRO A 66 -11.63 -12.79 22.17
CA PRO A 66 -11.17 -13.42 20.95
C PRO A 66 -12.34 -13.78 20.02
N ALA A 67 -12.12 -13.67 18.72
CA ALA A 67 -13.01 -14.21 17.70
C ALA A 67 -13.01 -15.75 17.76
N LEU A 68 -14.21 -16.32 17.76
CA LEU A 68 -14.45 -17.76 17.85
C LEU A 68 -14.46 -18.45 16.47
N GLY A 69 -14.50 -17.68 15.38
CA GLY A 69 -14.56 -18.16 14.00
C GLY A 69 -15.21 -17.17 13.05
N GLY A 70 -15.13 -17.45 11.76
CA GLY A 70 -15.55 -16.55 10.68
C GLY A 70 -14.40 -16.32 9.72
N SER A 71 -14.26 -15.09 9.24
CA SER A 71 -13.12 -14.66 8.41
C SER A 71 -11.76 -14.75 9.12
N PHE A 72 -11.75 -14.77 10.46
CA PHE A 72 -10.56 -14.93 11.30
C PHE A 72 -10.92 -15.49 12.69
N THR A 73 -9.91 -15.86 13.48
CA THR A 73 -10.03 -16.35 14.87
C THR A 73 -8.97 -15.71 15.76
N GLY A 74 -9.18 -15.76 17.08
CA GLY A 74 -8.22 -15.24 18.05
C GLY A 74 -8.44 -13.77 18.44
N LEU A 75 -7.52 -13.23 19.25
CA LEU A 75 -7.62 -11.87 19.75
C LEU A 75 -7.09 -10.87 18.71
N GLU A 76 -7.96 -10.52 17.77
CA GLU A 76 -7.64 -9.71 16.59
C GLU A 76 -8.54 -8.46 16.52
N PRO A 77 -8.19 -7.35 17.21
CA PRO A 77 -9.08 -6.20 17.34
C PRO A 77 -9.43 -5.54 15.99
N MET A 78 -8.48 -5.57 15.06
CA MET A 78 -8.62 -5.03 13.70
C MET A 78 -9.00 -6.08 12.66
N GLY A 79 -9.34 -7.30 13.09
CA GLY A 79 -9.67 -8.44 12.20
C GLY A 79 -10.77 -8.13 11.20
N LEU A 80 -11.81 -7.40 11.63
CA LEU A 80 -12.93 -7.01 10.77
C LEU A 80 -12.52 -6.06 9.62
N LEU A 81 -11.34 -5.43 9.70
CA LEU A 81 -10.82 -4.53 8.65
C LEU A 81 -9.79 -5.22 7.77
N TRP A 82 -8.80 -5.93 8.35
CA TRP A 82 -7.76 -6.57 7.54
C TRP A 82 -8.24 -7.84 6.83
N ALA A 83 -9.28 -8.51 7.36
CA ALA A 83 -9.86 -9.72 6.77
C ALA A 83 -11.01 -9.43 5.78
N LEU A 84 -11.17 -8.17 5.34
CA LEU A 84 -12.16 -7.81 4.31
C LEU A 84 -11.84 -8.53 3.00
N GLU A 85 -12.78 -9.34 2.53
CA GLU A 85 -12.69 -10.05 1.25
C GLU A 85 -13.75 -9.55 0.27
N PRO A 86 -13.45 -9.48 -1.04
CA PRO A 86 -14.44 -9.09 -2.03
C PRO A 86 -15.53 -10.16 -2.17
N GLU A 87 -16.78 -9.73 -2.32
CA GLU A 87 -17.89 -10.65 -2.57
C GLU A 87 -17.75 -11.35 -3.93
N LYS A 88 -17.18 -10.65 -4.93
CA LYS A 88 -16.84 -11.23 -6.22
C LYS A 88 -15.35 -11.63 -6.24
N PRO A 89 -15.01 -12.87 -6.64
CA PRO A 89 -13.62 -13.31 -6.72
C PRO A 89 -12.76 -12.40 -7.61
N LEU A 90 -11.45 -12.37 -7.32
CA LEU A 90 -10.41 -11.69 -8.12
C LEU A 90 -10.47 -10.16 -8.17
N LEU A 91 -11.34 -9.53 -7.37
CA LEU A 91 -11.37 -8.08 -7.25
C LEU A 91 -10.32 -7.57 -6.26
N ARG A 92 -9.73 -6.42 -6.60
CA ARG A 92 -8.86 -5.65 -5.70
C ARG A 92 -9.61 -4.41 -5.26
N LEU A 93 -9.52 -4.08 -3.97
CA LEU A 93 -10.07 -2.87 -3.40
C LEU A 93 -9.54 -1.61 -4.11
N VAL A 94 -10.43 -0.77 -4.62
CA VAL A 94 -10.07 0.44 -5.35
C VAL A 94 -10.28 1.70 -4.51
N LYS A 95 -9.16 2.36 -4.17
CA LYS A 95 -9.12 3.72 -3.63
C LYS A 95 -8.26 4.63 -4.52
N ARG A 96 -8.85 5.68 -5.09
CA ARG A 96 -8.19 6.67 -5.96
C ARG A 96 -8.38 8.09 -5.46
N ASP A 97 -9.56 8.45 -4.98
CA ASP A 97 -9.82 9.79 -4.45
C ASP A 97 -9.57 9.84 -2.94
N VAL A 98 -8.38 10.28 -2.56
CA VAL A 98 -7.97 10.36 -1.15
C VAL A 98 -8.72 11.41 -0.33
N GLN A 99 -9.50 12.29 -0.98
CA GLN A 99 -10.26 13.34 -0.30
C GLN A 99 -11.57 12.85 0.30
N THR A 100 -12.01 11.64 -0.09
CA THR A 100 -13.20 10.98 0.44
C THR A 100 -12.79 9.80 1.34
N PRO A 101 -13.52 9.54 2.44
CA PRO A 101 -13.25 8.38 3.28
C PRO A 101 -13.75 7.10 2.60
N PHE A 102 -13.39 5.95 3.16
CA PHE A 102 -14.23 4.77 3.05
C PHE A 102 -15.21 4.70 4.22
N THR A 103 -16.42 4.23 3.94
CA THR A 103 -17.46 4.00 4.95
C THR A 103 -17.50 2.52 5.29
N VAL A 104 -17.14 2.16 6.51
CA VAL A 104 -17.23 0.79 7.02
C VAL A 104 -18.49 0.68 7.87
N GLU A 105 -19.45 -0.10 7.41
CA GLU A 105 -20.65 -0.44 8.16
C GLU A 105 -20.35 -1.61 9.10
N LEU A 106 -20.62 -1.41 10.38
CA LEU A 106 -20.46 -2.42 11.43
C LEU A 106 -21.84 -2.83 11.93
N GLU A 107 -22.11 -4.12 11.88
CA GLU A 107 -23.39 -4.71 12.31
C GLU A 107 -23.13 -5.73 13.41
N VAL A 108 -24.00 -5.73 14.42
CA VAL A 108 -24.07 -6.77 15.46
C VAL A 108 -25.31 -7.59 15.22
N LEU A 109 -25.12 -8.86 14.93
CA LEU A 109 -26.18 -9.81 14.61
C LEU A 109 -26.36 -10.79 15.76
N ASP A 110 -27.60 -11.18 16.04
CA ASP A 110 -27.90 -12.18 17.06
C ASP A 110 -27.48 -13.58 16.61
N GLY A 111 -26.87 -14.32 17.53
CA GLY A 111 -26.45 -15.70 17.31
C GLY A 111 -25.22 -15.87 16.41
N HIS A 112 -24.93 -17.15 16.15
CA HIS A 112 -23.83 -17.61 15.29
C HIS A 112 -24.33 -18.23 13.98
N ASP A 113 -25.65 -18.27 13.79
CA ASP A 113 -26.31 -18.83 12.61
C ASP A 113 -26.43 -17.73 11.53
N PRO A 114 -25.85 -17.92 10.34
CA PRO A 114 -25.93 -16.95 9.25
C PRO A 114 -27.35 -16.76 8.67
N GLU A 115 -28.27 -17.72 8.81
CA GLU A 115 -29.60 -17.68 8.17
C GLU A 115 -30.70 -17.04 9.05
N ALA A 116 -30.49 -16.97 10.36
CA ALA A 116 -31.48 -16.50 11.35
C ALA A 116 -31.09 -15.19 12.07
N ALA A 117 -30.10 -14.47 11.53
CA ALA A 117 -29.47 -13.32 12.18
C ALA A 117 -30.38 -12.07 12.24
N GLU A 118 -30.94 -11.78 13.43
CA GLU A 118 -31.59 -10.50 13.75
C GLU A 118 -30.54 -9.41 13.98
N LEU A 119 -30.76 -8.19 13.48
CA LEU A 119 -29.87 -7.05 13.71
C LEU A 119 -30.10 -6.46 15.11
N LEU A 120 -29.09 -6.59 15.99
CA LEU A 120 -29.13 -6.08 17.36
C LEU A 120 -28.65 -4.63 17.49
N GLY A 121 -27.72 -4.22 16.62
CA GLY A 121 -27.11 -2.89 16.65
C GLY A 121 -26.24 -2.63 15.43
N ARG A 122 -25.96 -1.35 15.16
CA ARG A 122 -25.10 -0.92 14.05
C ARG A 122 -24.28 0.32 14.39
N ALA A 123 -23.14 0.48 13.74
CA ALA A 123 -22.36 1.71 13.71
C ALA A 123 -21.74 1.90 12.33
N VAL A 124 -21.31 3.12 12.05
CA VAL A 124 -20.57 3.46 10.83
C VAL A 124 -19.23 4.04 11.25
N ASN A 125 -18.15 3.50 10.71
CA ASN A 125 -16.80 4.03 10.86
C ASN A 125 -16.32 4.61 9.53
N GLU A 126 -16.22 5.93 9.46
CA GLU A 126 -15.58 6.60 8.33
C GLU A 126 -14.07 6.59 8.50
N ARG A 127 -13.37 6.08 7.49
CA ARG A 127 -11.92 5.90 7.48
C ARG A 127 -11.26 6.79 6.42
N ASP A 128 -10.58 7.83 6.88
CA ASP A 128 -9.98 8.88 6.06
C ASP A 128 -8.64 8.46 5.44
N PHE A 129 -8.37 8.94 4.23
CA PHE A 129 -7.07 8.81 3.57
C PHE A 129 -6.24 10.09 3.62
N LEU A 130 -6.87 11.22 3.93
CA LEU A 130 -6.21 12.51 4.09
C LEU A 130 -6.30 12.96 5.55
N ALA A 131 -5.15 13.03 6.22
CA ALA A 131 -5.10 13.45 7.60
C ALA A 131 -5.55 14.92 7.77
N PRO A 132 -6.14 15.30 8.92
CA PRO A 132 -6.57 16.67 9.17
C PRO A 132 -5.46 17.70 8.94
N GLY A 133 -5.73 18.69 8.09
CA GLY A 133 -4.81 19.78 7.77
C GLY A 133 -3.69 19.42 6.78
N VAL A 134 -3.60 18.17 6.30
CA VAL A 134 -2.73 17.84 5.17
C VAL A 134 -3.26 18.53 3.92
N ARG A 135 -2.38 19.23 3.21
CA ARG A 135 -2.70 19.87 1.92
C ARG A 135 -2.36 18.92 0.79
N ARG A 136 -3.28 18.83 -0.17
CA ARG A 136 -3.10 18.10 -1.44
C ARG A 136 -2.87 19.11 -2.56
N GLU A 137 -1.71 19.06 -3.18
CA GLU A 137 -1.26 20.02 -4.19
C GLU A 137 -0.83 19.28 -5.45
N PRO A 138 -1.70 19.17 -6.46
CA PRO A 138 -1.35 18.41 -7.63
C PRO A 138 -0.40 19.21 -8.54
N VAL A 139 0.67 18.55 -9.01
CA VAL A 139 1.90 19.13 -9.58
C VAL A 139 1.96 18.89 -11.08
N ARG A 140 2.05 19.97 -11.87
CA ARG A 140 2.28 19.96 -13.32
C ARG A 140 3.36 20.97 -13.68
N VAL A 141 4.61 20.62 -13.37
CA VAL A 141 5.78 21.47 -13.62
C VAL A 141 6.67 20.77 -14.63
N GLY A 142 6.95 21.44 -15.76
CA GLY A 142 7.63 20.81 -16.89
C GLY A 142 6.88 19.54 -17.34
N ARG A 143 7.60 18.42 -17.43
CA ARG A 143 7.00 17.10 -17.72
C ARG A 143 6.55 16.33 -16.47
N VAL A 144 6.93 16.76 -15.26
CA VAL A 144 6.58 16.05 -14.01
C VAL A 144 5.06 16.10 -13.80
N ARG A 145 4.46 14.93 -13.59
CA ARG A 145 3.04 14.76 -13.20
C ARG A 145 2.96 13.99 -11.90
N ALA A 146 2.46 14.67 -10.88
CA ALA A 146 2.48 14.17 -9.51
C ALA A 146 1.41 14.83 -8.65
N THR A 147 1.28 14.38 -7.41
CA THR A 147 0.55 15.09 -6.35
C THR A 147 1.43 15.19 -5.12
N LEU A 148 1.65 16.43 -4.65
CA LEU A 148 2.39 16.73 -3.45
C LEU A 148 1.43 16.81 -2.25
N PHE A 149 1.74 16.07 -1.19
CA PHE A 149 1.05 16.14 0.08
C PHE A 149 1.94 16.82 1.11
N LEU A 150 1.42 17.86 1.77
CA LEU A 150 2.15 18.64 2.76
C LEU A 150 1.47 18.53 4.12
N PRO A 151 2.21 18.16 5.19
CA PRO A 151 1.67 18.16 6.55
C PRO A 151 1.17 19.55 6.97
N PRO A 152 0.26 19.62 7.97
CA PRO A 152 -0.08 20.89 8.60
C PRO A 152 1.15 21.51 9.28
N GLY A 153 1.14 22.84 9.41
CA GLY A 153 2.19 23.60 10.10
C GLY A 153 3.11 24.40 9.19
N THR A 154 4.11 25.05 9.79
CA THR A 154 4.98 26.01 9.10
C THR A 154 6.04 25.34 8.22
N GLY A 155 6.36 24.07 8.47
CA GLY A 155 7.49 23.39 7.82
C GLY A 155 8.84 24.01 8.18
N PRO A 156 9.91 23.67 7.45
CA PRO A 156 9.94 22.69 6.36
C PRO A 156 9.90 21.24 6.86
N PHE A 157 9.47 20.32 6.00
CA PHE A 157 9.26 18.91 6.30
C PHE A 157 10.27 18.03 5.55
N PRO A 158 10.68 16.86 6.08
CA PRO A 158 11.45 15.90 5.31
C PRO A 158 10.66 15.46 4.07
N GLY A 159 11.31 15.47 2.90
CA GLY A 159 10.67 15.16 1.61
C GLY A 159 10.81 13.69 1.23
N ILE A 160 9.77 13.09 0.64
CA ILE A 160 9.75 11.72 0.12
C ILE A 160 9.16 11.70 -1.29
N LEU A 161 9.77 10.97 -2.22
CA LEU A 161 9.13 10.60 -3.48
C LEU A 161 8.53 9.20 -3.33
N ASP A 162 7.25 9.08 -3.68
CA ASP A 162 6.45 7.87 -3.56
C ASP A 162 6.13 7.30 -4.94
N LEU A 163 6.60 6.07 -5.20
CA LEU A 163 6.46 5.39 -6.49
C LEU A 163 5.77 4.03 -6.36
N PHE A 164 4.69 3.85 -7.13
CA PHE A 164 4.00 2.57 -7.29
C PHE A 164 4.54 1.77 -8.48
N GLY A 165 4.04 0.53 -8.64
CA GLY A 165 4.49 -0.41 -9.67
C GLY A 165 3.87 -0.21 -11.06
N SER A 166 3.94 -1.27 -11.87
CA SER A 166 3.59 -1.31 -13.29
C SER A 166 2.10 -1.21 -13.64
N GLY A 167 1.24 -0.78 -12.71
CA GLY A 167 -0.18 -0.53 -13.01
C GLY A 167 -0.41 0.75 -13.82
N GLY A 168 0.48 1.74 -13.67
CA GLY A 168 0.35 3.07 -14.25
C GLY A 168 -0.73 3.91 -13.56
N GLY A 169 -0.92 5.13 -14.06
CA GLY A 169 -1.75 6.12 -13.38
C GLY A 169 -1.03 6.76 -12.20
N LEU A 170 -1.81 7.40 -11.32
CA LEU A 170 -1.33 8.01 -10.09
C LEU A 170 -2.05 7.37 -8.89
N CYS A 171 -1.29 6.81 -7.95
CA CYS A 171 -1.80 6.27 -6.69
C CYS A 171 -1.40 7.22 -5.56
N GLU A 172 -2.38 7.83 -4.88
CA GLU A 172 -2.12 8.88 -3.89
C GLU A 172 -2.28 8.43 -2.44
N TYR A 173 -2.91 7.27 -2.20
CA TYR A 173 -3.32 6.85 -0.85
C TYR A 173 -2.13 6.63 0.09
N ARG A 174 -0.99 6.11 -0.39
CA ARG A 174 0.18 5.94 0.48
C ARG A 174 0.85 7.27 0.82
N ALA A 175 1.00 8.16 -0.16
CA ALA A 175 1.58 9.49 0.05
C ALA A 175 0.73 10.37 0.97
N SER A 176 -0.60 10.36 0.79
CA SER A 176 -1.53 11.12 1.63
C SER A 176 -1.54 10.67 3.08
N LEU A 177 -1.55 9.36 3.35
CA LEU A 177 -1.44 8.80 4.70
C LEU A 177 -0.09 9.14 5.34
N LEU A 178 1.01 8.97 4.60
CA LEU A 178 2.36 9.23 5.09
C LEU A 178 2.60 10.72 5.41
N ALA A 179 1.95 11.64 4.68
CA ALA A 179 1.99 13.06 5.02
C ALA A 179 1.33 13.38 6.37
N GLY A 180 0.37 12.57 6.81
CA GLY A 180 -0.19 12.64 8.17
C GLY A 180 0.83 12.33 9.27
N HIS A 181 1.98 11.75 8.93
CA HIS A 181 3.08 11.43 9.84
C HIS A 181 4.26 12.43 9.74
N GLY A 182 4.04 13.61 9.14
CA GLY A 182 4.98 14.73 9.18
C GLY A 182 5.96 14.82 8.01
N PHE A 183 5.72 14.08 6.92
CA PHE A 183 6.54 14.11 5.70
C PHE A 183 5.88 14.91 4.57
N ALA A 184 6.66 15.65 3.80
CA ALA A 184 6.21 16.16 2.51
C ALA A 184 6.37 15.04 1.47
N VAL A 185 5.27 14.51 0.91
CA VAL A 185 5.32 13.31 0.07
C VAL A 185 4.80 13.59 -1.32
N LEU A 186 5.61 13.31 -2.35
CA LEU A 186 5.27 13.45 -3.75
C LEU A 186 4.87 12.09 -4.32
N ALA A 187 3.56 11.85 -4.49
CA ALA A 187 3.08 10.73 -5.29
C ALA A 187 3.43 10.98 -6.76
N LEU A 188 4.31 10.18 -7.34
CA LEU A 188 4.85 10.43 -8.68
C LEU A 188 4.30 9.42 -9.69
N ALA A 189 3.58 9.90 -10.70
CA ALA A 189 3.23 9.10 -11.87
C ALA A 189 4.41 9.12 -12.86
N TYR A 190 4.53 8.07 -13.68
CA TYR A 190 5.56 8.00 -14.73
C TYR A 190 5.06 7.42 -16.06
N PHE A 191 3.83 6.90 -16.12
CA PHE A 191 3.14 6.48 -17.34
C PHE A 191 1.63 6.29 -17.09
N ARG A 192 0.81 6.26 -18.16
CA ARG A 192 -0.66 6.12 -18.13
C ARG A 192 -1.38 7.15 -17.24
N PHE A 193 -0.87 8.37 -17.21
CA PHE A 193 -1.47 9.45 -16.43
C PHE A 193 -1.34 10.77 -17.17
N GLU A 194 -2.47 11.47 -17.36
CA GLU A 194 -2.54 12.74 -18.08
C GLU A 194 -1.84 12.66 -19.45
N ASP A 195 -0.83 13.50 -19.69
CA ASP A 195 -0.03 13.59 -20.92
C ASP A 195 1.26 12.75 -20.90
N LEU A 196 1.47 11.91 -19.88
CA LEU A 196 2.58 10.97 -19.83
C LEU A 196 2.42 9.83 -20.86
N PRO A 197 3.52 9.11 -21.19
CA PRO A 197 3.46 7.98 -22.11
C PRO A 197 2.37 6.96 -21.76
N LYS A 198 1.68 6.44 -22.78
CA LYS A 198 0.60 5.44 -22.61
C LYS A 198 1.12 4.05 -22.23
N TYR A 199 2.37 3.75 -22.57
CA TYR A 199 2.98 2.45 -22.36
C TYR A 199 4.36 2.61 -21.72
N LEU A 200 4.72 1.67 -20.86
CA LEU A 200 6.03 1.63 -20.23
C LEU A 200 7.01 0.88 -21.14
N ASN A 201 7.42 1.51 -22.24
CA ASN A 201 8.33 0.93 -23.23
C ASN A 201 9.77 1.40 -23.06
N ASN A 202 9.96 2.57 -22.44
CA ASN A 202 11.24 3.17 -22.18
C ASN A 202 11.16 4.05 -20.94
N VAL A 203 12.19 4.03 -20.10
CA VAL A 203 12.25 4.84 -18.89
C VAL A 203 13.50 5.72 -18.92
N CYS A 204 13.33 7.03 -18.75
CA CYS A 204 14.43 8.00 -18.71
C CYS A 204 14.58 8.54 -17.28
N LEU A 205 15.74 8.35 -16.65
CA LEU A 205 16.00 8.80 -15.28
C LEU A 205 15.97 10.31 -15.12
N GLU A 206 16.20 11.08 -16.19
CA GLU A 206 16.08 12.54 -16.17
C GLU A 206 14.67 13.01 -15.77
N TYR A 207 13.63 12.21 -16.05
CA TYR A 207 12.27 12.51 -15.57
C TYR A 207 12.17 12.51 -14.04
N PHE A 208 12.86 11.55 -13.41
CA PHE A 208 12.88 11.39 -11.96
C PHE A 208 13.86 12.38 -11.31
N GLU A 209 14.94 12.73 -11.99
CA GLU A 209 15.86 13.82 -11.61
C GLU A 209 15.11 15.15 -11.50
N GLU A 210 14.27 15.49 -12.49
CA GLU A 210 13.40 16.68 -12.43
C GLU A 210 12.41 16.66 -11.25
N ALA A 211 11.87 15.48 -10.90
CA ALA A 211 10.99 15.34 -9.75
C ALA A 211 11.73 15.51 -8.41
N VAL A 212 12.97 15.02 -8.32
CA VAL A 212 13.86 15.25 -7.17
C VAL A 212 14.18 16.74 -7.05
N ASP A 213 14.58 17.39 -8.14
CA ASP A 213 14.89 18.82 -8.17
C ASP A 213 13.68 19.67 -7.79
N PHE A 214 12.49 19.34 -8.30
CA PHE A 214 11.24 19.98 -7.90
C PHE A 214 11.03 19.92 -6.37
N MET A 215 11.22 18.74 -5.77
CA MET A 215 11.08 18.57 -4.31
C MET A 215 12.14 19.35 -3.54
N LEU A 216 13.40 19.34 -3.98
CA LEU A 216 14.49 20.04 -3.30
C LEU A 216 14.38 21.56 -3.36
N GLN A 217 13.75 22.10 -4.42
CA GLN A 217 13.49 23.52 -4.58
C GLN A 217 12.22 23.99 -3.84
N HIS A 218 11.37 23.06 -3.40
CA HIS A 218 10.11 23.41 -2.76
C HIS A 218 10.33 24.02 -1.35
N PRO A 219 9.79 25.22 -1.04
CA PRO A 219 10.13 25.96 0.19
C PRO A 219 9.67 25.28 1.49
N LYS A 220 8.76 24.29 1.39
CA LYS A 220 8.29 23.49 2.53
C LYS A 220 9.02 22.16 2.67
N VAL A 221 10.01 21.85 1.84
CA VAL A 221 10.83 20.64 1.93
C VAL A 221 12.17 21.00 2.57
N LYS A 222 12.62 20.22 3.56
CA LYS A 222 13.75 20.56 4.43
C LYS A 222 15.10 20.58 3.71
N GLY A 223 15.29 19.72 2.70
CA GLY A 223 16.56 19.54 2.02
C GLY A 223 17.69 19.08 2.98
N PRO A 224 18.93 18.90 2.48
CA PRO A 224 19.40 19.10 1.10
C PRO A 224 19.07 17.93 0.15
N SER A 225 18.31 16.95 0.63
CA SER A 225 18.07 15.67 -0.02
C SER A 225 16.69 15.12 0.36
N VAL A 226 16.20 14.13 -0.39
CA VAL A 226 14.90 13.48 -0.22
C VAL A 226 15.04 11.99 0.07
N GLY A 227 14.03 11.41 0.70
CA GLY A 227 13.86 9.96 0.80
C GLY A 227 13.11 9.40 -0.43
N LEU A 228 13.29 8.12 -0.70
CA LEU A 228 12.55 7.39 -1.73
C LEU A 228 11.75 6.25 -1.10
N LEU A 229 10.50 6.08 -1.54
CA LEU A 229 9.64 4.96 -1.17
C LEU A 229 9.06 4.32 -2.43
N GLY A 230 9.47 3.08 -2.73
CA GLY A 230 9.08 2.38 -3.95
C GLY A 230 8.40 1.04 -3.68
N PHE A 231 7.41 0.68 -4.50
CA PHE A 231 6.79 -0.66 -4.49
C PHE A 231 6.85 -1.32 -5.86
N SER A 232 7.25 -2.60 -5.92
CA SER A 232 7.35 -3.36 -7.17
C SER A 232 8.27 -2.65 -8.19
N LYS A 233 7.80 -2.38 -9.42
CA LYS A 233 8.54 -1.56 -10.40
C LYS A 233 8.91 -0.17 -9.86
N GLY A 234 8.10 0.43 -8.99
CA GLY A 234 8.49 1.68 -8.33
C GLY A 234 9.71 1.52 -7.43
N GLY A 235 9.93 0.32 -6.88
CA GLY A 235 11.10 -0.02 -6.08
C GLY A 235 12.38 -0.13 -6.90
N ASP A 236 12.35 -0.81 -8.05
CA ASP A 236 13.55 -0.90 -8.92
C ASP A 236 13.93 0.50 -9.49
N LEU A 237 12.94 1.37 -9.71
CA LEU A 237 13.16 2.77 -10.05
C LEU A 237 13.79 3.54 -8.89
N CYS A 238 13.33 3.35 -7.65
CA CYS A 238 13.95 3.96 -6.47
C CYS A 238 15.40 3.53 -6.28
N LEU A 239 15.72 2.24 -6.49
CA LEU A 239 17.10 1.74 -6.46
C LEU A 239 17.94 2.40 -7.56
N SER A 240 17.40 2.48 -8.79
CA SER A 240 18.08 3.13 -9.91
C SER A 240 18.32 4.62 -9.65
N MET A 241 17.32 5.33 -9.12
CA MET A 241 17.47 6.73 -8.72
C MET A 241 18.58 6.87 -7.67
N ALA A 242 18.60 6.03 -6.64
CA ALA A 242 19.62 6.06 -5.59
C ALA A 242 21.04 5.82 -6.14
N SER A 243 21.19 4.96 -7.15
CA SER A 243 22.48 4.65 -7.78
C SER A 243 23.01 5.74 -8.69
N PHE A 244 22.15 6.53 -9.33
CA PHE A 244 22.55 7.45 -10.42
C PHE A 244 22.32 8.93 -10.14
N LEU A 245 21.33 9.26 -9.31
CA LEU A 245 20.95 10.64 -9.03
C LEU A 245 21.60 11.12 -7.73
N LYS A 246 21.77 12.44 -7.62
CA LYS A 246 22.20 13.09 -6.38
C LYS A 246 20.98 13.50 -5.55
N GLY A 247 21.21 13.89 -4.30
CA GLY A 247 20.16 14.43 -3.44
C GLY A 247 19.23 13.37 -2.84
N ILE A 248 19.67 12.11 -2.74
CA ILE A 248 18.91 11.02 -2.12
C ILE A 248 19.55 10.64 -0.78
N THR A 249 18.79 10.76 0.31
CA THR A 249 19.27 10.45 1.67
C THR A 249 19.10 8.99 2.03
N ALA A 250 17.95 8.40 1.70
CA ALA A 250 17.58 7.05 2.11
C ALA A 250 16.54 6.47 1.16
N THR A 251 16.57 5.16 0.98
CA THR A 251 15.71 4.47 0.02
C THR A 251 15.04 3.27 0.68
N ALA A 252 13.72 3.29 0.78
CA ALA A 252 12.91 2.17 1.24
C ALA A 252 12.19 1.54 0.05
N VAL A 253 12.29 0.22 -0.09
CA VAL A 253 11.68 -0.53 -1.20
C VAL A 253 10.88 -1.72 -0.69
N ILE A 254 9.71 -1.92 -1.28
CA ILE A 254 8.75 -2.95 -0.90
C ILE A 254 8.58 -3.90 -2.08
N ASN A 255 8.95 -5.18 -1.90
CA ASN A 255 8.84 -6.23 -2.92
C ASN A 255 9.44 -5.78 -4.28
N ALA A 256 10.66 -5.26 -4.25
CA ALA A 256 11.37 -4.71 -5.40
C ALA A 256 12.41 -5.69 -5.96
N CYS A 257 12.72 -5.55 -7.24
CA CYS A 257 13.82 -6.28 -7.89
C CYS A 257 15.10 -5.43 -7.85
N VAL A 258 16.26 -6.06 -7.61
CA VAL A 258 17.58 -5.41 -7.69
C VAL A 258 18.08 -5.27 -9.13
N ALA A 259 17.37 -5.84 -10.09
CA ALA A 259 17.58 -5.65 -11.53
C ALA A 259 16.50 -4.74 -12.11
N ASN A 260 16.83 -4.06 -13.21
CA ASN A 260 15.85 -3.27 -13.96
C ASN A 260 14.89 -4.20 -14.69
N THR A 261 13.58 -4.05 -14.45
CA THR A 261 12.56 -4.92 -15.03
C THR A 261 11.66 -4.21 -16.04
N ILE A 262 10.93 -4.97 -16.86
CA ILE A 262 9.84 -4.51 -17.76
C ILE A 262 10.29 -3.65 -18.96
N ALA A 263 11.06 -2.59 -18.75
CA ALA A 263 11.47 -1.65 -19.80
C ALA A 263 12.94 -1.23 -19.64
N PRO A 264 13.67 -1.00 -20.74
CA PRO A 264 15.02 -0.47 -20.66
C PRO A 264 15.03 0.88 -19.94
N LEU A 265 16.07 1.09 -19.13
CA LEU A 265 16.30 2.31 -18.37
C LEU A 265 17.46 3.08 -18.97
N HIS A 266 17.25 4.37 -19.23
CA HIS A 266 18.22 5.29 -19.81
C HIS A 266 18.57 6.39 -18.82
N TYR A 267 19.84 6.77 -18.79
CA TYR A 267 20.31 8.00 -18.15
C TYR A 267 21.54 8.51 -18.89
N LYS A 268 21.41 9.64 -19.59
CA LYS A 268 22.45 10.16 -20.48
C LYS A 268 22.86 9.07 -21.49
N ASP A 269 24.15 8.78 -21.60
CA ASP A 269 24.67 7.74 -22.51
C ASP A 269 24.56 6.31 -21.95
N MET A 270 24.06 6.14 -20.73
CA MET A 270 23.94 4.84 -20.07
C MET A 270 22.59 4.19 -20.38
N ILE A 271 22.63 2.88 -20.62
CA ILE A 271 21.45 2.03 -20.78
C ILE A 271 21.59 0.80 -19.87
N ILE A 272 20.60 0.58 -19.00
CA ILE A 272 20.39 -0.69 -18.30
C ILE A 272 19.26 -1.42 -19.02
N PRO A 273 19.54 -2.53 -19.74
CA PRO A 273 18.48 -3.33 -20.36
C PRO A 273 17.51 -3.87 -19.31
N ASN A 274 16.26 -4.11 -19.70
CA ASN A 274 15.35 -4.85 -18.83
C ASN A 274 15.82 -6.30 -18.68
N LEU A 275 15.61 -6.86 -17.49
CA LEU A 275 15.75 -8.27 -17.22
C LEU A 275 14.88 -9.05 -18.19
N SER A 276 15.45 -10.11 -18.75
CA SER A 276 14.72 -10.98 -19.67
C SER A 276 13.77 -11.89 -18.88
N SER A 277 12.65 -12.23 -19.53
CA SER A 277 11.66 -13.17 -18.99
C SER A 277 11.37 -14.25 -20.01
N ASP A 278 11.10 -15.46 -19.54
CA ASP A 278 10.60 -16.58 -20.33
C ASP A 278 9.14 -16.87 -19.95
N PRO A 279 8.17 -16.41 -20.77
CA PRO A 279 6.76 -16.71 -20.52
C PRO A 279 6.47 -18.20 -20.46
N GLY A 280 7.27 -19.07 -21.10
CA GLY A 280 7.06 -20.52 -21.06
C GLY A 280 7.22 -21.15 -19.68
N LYS A 281 7.78 -20.42 -18.70
CA LYS A 281 7.96 -20.87 -17.32
C LYS A 281 6.75 -20.61 -16.41
N TYR A 282 5.65 -20.03 -16.93
CA TYR A 282 4.45 -19.88 -16.10
C TYR A 282 3.94 -21.24 -15.64
N LYS A 283 3.36 -21.28 -14.44
CA LYS A 283 2.67 -22.47 -13.90
C LYS A 283 1.18 -22.17 -13.80
N ILE A 284 0.35 -23.19 -13.97
CA ILE A 284 -1.08 -23.10 -13.64
C ILE A 284 -1.25 -23.81 -12.31
N THR A 285 -1.79 -23.10 -11.33
CA THR A 285 -2.10 -23.66 -10.01
C THR A 285 -3.28 -24.63 -10.09
N GLU A 286 -3.48 -25.45 -9.05
CA GLU A 286 -4.63 -26.38 -9.00
C GLU A 286 -5.99 -25.66 -9.12
N SER A 287 -6.07 -24.40 -8.70
CA SER A 287 -7.25 -23.54 -8.82
C SER A 287 -7.39 -22.85 -10.19
N GLY A 288 -6.50 -23.14 -11.14
CA GLY A 288 -6.54 -22.57 -12.50
C GLY A 288 -5.95 -21.17 -12.62
N LEU A 289 -5.33 -20.63 -11.58
CA LEU A 289 -4.66 -19.32 -11.62
C LEU A 289 -3.26 -19.43 -12.21
N LEU A 290 -2.84 -18.43 -12.98
CA LEU A 290 -1.47 -18.29 -13.48
C LEU A 290 -0.53 -17.87 -12.35
N ASN A 291 0.52 -18.65 -12.13
CA ASN A 291 1.67 -18.28 -11.31
C ASN A 291 2.81 -17.86 -12.25
N LEU A 292 3.30 -16.63 -12.06
CA LEU A 292 4.33 -15.99 -12.86
C LEU A 292 5.66 -15.83 -12.09
N GLU A 293 5.81 -16.46 -10.93
CA GLU A 293 6.99 -16.33 -10.07
C GLU A 293 8.30 -16.64 -10.80
N ASP A 294 8.31 -17.72 -11.59
CA ASP A 294 9.50 -18.25 -12.26
C ASP A 294 9.73 -17.71 -13.69
N ILE A 295 8.91 -16.76 -14.16
CA ILE A 295 9.05 -16.26 -15.55
C ILE A 295 10.28 -15.39 -15.71
N TRP A 296 10.79 -14.78 -14.65
CA TRP A 296 11.94 -13.89 -14.72
C TRP A 296 13.22 -14.70 -14.67
N ASN A 297 14.16 -14.37 -15.56
CA ASN A 297 15.45 -15.03 -15.55
C ASN A 297 16.30 -14.52 -14.38
N ASP A 298 17.26 -15.33 -13.94
CA ASP A 298 18.14 -14.95 -12.83
C ASP A 298 19.06 -13.78 -13.27
N PRO A 299 19.01 -12.62 -12.59
CA PRO A 299 19.84 -11.47 -12.93
C PRO A 299 21.33 -11.71 -12.62
N LEU A 300 21.69 -12.74 -11.85
CA LEU A 300 23.05 -13.18 -11.53
C LEU A 300 23.63 -14.16 -12.56
N GLU A 301 22.87 -14.55 -13.59
CA GLU A 301 23.43 -15.27 -14.72
C GLU A 301 24.09 -14.31 -15.71
N LYS A 302 25.23 -14.72 -16.29
CA LYS A 302 26.04 -13.89 -17.21
C LYS A 302 25.24 -13.18 -18.32
N PRO A 303 24.21 -13.78 -18.96
CA PRO A 303 23.41 -13.08 -19.98
C PRO A 303 22.60 -11.90 -19.43
N ASN A 304 22.23 -11.95 -18.15
CA ASN A 304 21.33 -10.99 -17.51
C ASN A 304 22.04 -9.97 -16.61
N HIS A 305 23.33 -10.17 -16.32
CA HIS A 305 24.15 -9.27 -15.47
C HIS A 305 24.03 -7.79 -15.81
N ARG A 306 23.85 -7.45 -17.10
CA ARG A 306 23.71 -6.07 -17.54
C ARG A 306 22.44 -5.39 -17.04
N SER A 307 21.43 -6.15 -16.60
CA SER A 307 20.19 -5.63 -16.02
C SER A 307 20.32 -5.25 -14.54
N LEU A 308 21.39 -5.67 -13.85
CA LEU A 308 21.62 -5.35 -12.44
C LEU A 308 21.76 -3.84 -12.25
N ILE A 309 21.08 -3.33 -11.22
CA ILE A 309 21.20 -1.94 -10.81
C ILE A 309 22.46 -1.83 -9.94
N PRO A 310 23.40 -0.91 -10.23
CA PRO A 310 24.65 -0.79 -9.50
C PRO A 310 24.44 -0.11 -8.14
N LEU A 311 23.93 -0.86 -7.16
CA LEU A 311 23.61 -0.37 -5.81
C LEU A 311 24.84 0.17 -5.07
N GLU A 312 26.03 -0.31 -5.41
CA GLU A 312 27.31 0.15 -4.85
C GLU A 312 27.60 1.63 -5.13
N LYS A 313 26.92 2.24 -6.10
CA LYS A 313 27.04 3.67 -6.41
C LYS A 313 26.19 4.56 -5.49
N ALA A 314 25.17 3.99 -4.84
CA ALA A 314 24.30 4.75 -3.97
C ALA A 314 25.01 5.17 -2.68
N GLN A 315 24.70 6.38 -2.20
CA GLN A 315 25.34 6.97 -1.02
C GLN A 315 24.53 6.79 0.26
N GLY A 316 23.20 6.59 0.14
CA GLY A 316 22.28 6.47 1.26
C GLY A 316 21.98 5.02 1.65
N PRO A 317 21.52 4.77 2.89
CA PRO A 317 21.09 3.44 3.31
C PRO A 317 19.85 2.98 2.56
N PHE A 318 19.72 1.65 2.48
CA PHE A 318 18.56 0.96 1.95
C PHE A 318 17.78 0.26 3.06
N LEU A 319 16.45 0.26 2.97
CA LEU A 319 15.57 -0.63 3.71
C LEU A 319 14.77 -1.48 2.72
N PHE A 320 14.96 -2.79 2.77
CA PHE A 320 14.19 -3.75 1.97
C PHE A 320 13.08 -4.35 2.83
N ILE A 321 11.83 -4.20 2.39
CA ILE A 321 10.65 -4.83 3.00
C ILE A 321 10.18 -5.90 2.02
N VAL A 322 10.29 -7.16 2.44
CA VAL A 322 10.15 -8.32 1.57
C VAL A 322 9.14 -9.29 2.18
N GLU A 323 8.20 -9.76 1.38
CA GLU A 323 7.26 -10.81 1.77
C GLU A 323 7.59 -12.13 1.05
N PRO A 324 8.05 -13.18 1.76
CA PRO A 324 8.43 -14.45 1.13
C PRO A 324 7.27 -15.26 0.56
N LEU A 325 6.03 -15.06 1.04
CA LEU A 325 4.90 -15.99 0.83
C LEU A 325 3.83 -15.49 -0.16
N CYS A 326 3.84 -14.22 -0.59
CA CYS A 326 2.78 -13.64 -1.41
C CYS A 326 3.22 -13.29 -2.86
N MET A 327 4.44 -13.66 -3.26
CA MET A 327 5.02 -13.21 -4.53
C MET A 327 4.82 -14.22 -5.66
N GLN A 328 3.61 -14.28 -6.22
CA GLN A 328 3.31 -15.00 -7.47
C GLN A 328 3.89 -14.33 -8.75
N PHE A 329 4.74 -13.31 -8.58
CA PHE A 329 5.31 -12.52 -9.68
C PHE A 329 6.84 -12.53 -9.71
N TRP A 330 7.53 -12.91 -8.61
CA TRP A 330 9.00 -12.91 -8.52
C TRP A 330 9.52 -13.84 -7.41
N THR A 331 10.60 -14.56 -7.67
CA THR A 331 11.37 -15.28 -6.63
C THR A 331 12.35 -14.33 -5.92
N ASN A 332 12.29 -14.25 -4.58
CA ASN A 332 13.13 -13.37 -3.77
C ASN A 332 14.50 -13.92 -3.36
N GLN A 333 14.90 -15.10 -3.85
CA GLN A 333 16.26 -15.59 -3.57
C GLN A 333 17.35 -14.57 -3.91
N TYR A 334 17.07 -13.66 -4.85
CA TYR A 334 18.03 -12.69 -5.35
C TYR A 334 17.91 -11.26 -4.77
N SER A 335 16.93 -10.98 -3.90
CA SER A 335 16.74 -9.63 -3.31
C SER A 335 17.40 -9.46 -1.94
N MET A 336 17.71 -10.55 -1.21
CA MET A 336 18.43 -10.48 0.07
C MET A 336 19.76 -11.24 0.10
N GLU A 337 19.96 -12.35 -0.64
CA GLU A 337 21.28 -13.00 -0.67
C GLU A 337 22.37 -12.13 -1.33
N SER A 338 21.97 -11.11 -2.11
CA SER A 338 22.85 -10.16 -2.79
C SER A 338 23.19 -8.90 -1.98
N VAL A 339 22.59 -8.70 -0.79
CA VAL A 339 22.83 -7.51 0.06
C VAL A 339 23.79 -7.83 1.22
N ILE A 340 24.18 -9.09 1.40
CA ILE A 340 25.25 -9.48 2.31
C ILE A 340 26.56 -9.55 1.52
N PHE A 341 27.21 -8.40 1.31
CA PHE A 341 28.63 -8.42 0.97
C PHE A 341 29.46 -8.63 2.26
N PRO A 342 30.62 -9.31 2.17
CA PRO A 342 31.45 -9.70 3.32
C PRO A 342 31.94 -8.54 4.19
#